data_AF-A0A952IUQ2-F1
#
_entry.id   AF-A0A952IUQ2-F1
#
_cell.length_a   1.000
_cell.length_b   1.000
_cell.length_c   1.000
_cell.angle_alpha   90.00
_cell.angle_beta   90.00
_cell.angle_gamma   90.00
#
_symmetry.space_group_name_H-M   'P 1'
#
loop_
_entity.id
_entity.type
_entity.pdbx_description
1 polymer ?
#
loop_
_entity_poly.entity_id
_entity_poly.type
_entity_poly.pdbx_seq_one_letter_code
_entity_poly.pdbx_strand_id
1 'polypeptide(L)' 'MSVVKVTEIIAASSKSFDDAVTQGVKRANKTLKGVKSVWIKDQKAVVSGGKISEYRVTM' A
#
# COMPACT_ATOMS: atom_id res chain seq x y z
N MET A 1 9.56 -27.85 -4.66
CA MET A 1 10.15 -26.74 -3.87
C MET A 1 9.35 -25.48 -4.19
N SER A 2 8.71 -24.84 -3.20
CA SER A 2 7.93 -23.61 -3.42
C SER A 2 8.80 -22.39 -3.22
N VAL A 3 8.97 -21.57 -4.25
CA VAL A 3 9.67 -20.29 -4.19
C VAL A 3 8.63 -19.18 -4.19
N VAL A 4 8.76 -18.23 -3.25
CA VAL A 4 7.86 -17.07 -3.15
C VAL A 4 8.68 -15.80 -3.32
N LYS A 5 8.14 -14.85 -4.08
CA LYS A 5 8.71 -13.51 -4.24
C LYS A 5 8.01 -12.56 -3.28
N VAL A 6 8.79 -11.91 -2.43
CA VAL A 6 8.31 -10.81 -1.56
C VAL A 6 8.82 -9.50 -2.13
N THR A 7 7.97 -8.47 -2.13
CA THR A 7 8.31 -7.12 -2.61
C THR A 7 7.58 -6.11 -1.74
N GLU A 8 8.31 -5.12 -1.22
CA GLU A 8 7.76 -4.05 -0.38
C GLU A 8 7.39 -2.85 -1.27
N ILE A 9 6.19 -2.30 -1.08
CA ILE A 9 5.65 -1.13 -1.76
C ILE A 9 5.05 -0.15 -0.76
N ILE A 10 5.12 1.14 -1.08
CA ILE A 10 4.47 2.18 -0.32
C ILE A 10 3.39 2.80 -1.20
N ALA A 11 2.15 2.75 -0.74
CA ALA A 11 1.03 3.38 -1.41
C ALA A 11 0.54 4.58 -0.62
N ALA A 12 0.06 5.60 -1.32
CA ALA A 12 -0.45 6.82 -0.73
C ALA A 12 -1.86 7.13 -1.27
N SER A 13 -2.75 7.63 -0.42
CA SER A 13 -4.06 8.14 -0.81
C SER A 13 -4.45 9.36 0.03
N SER A 14 -5.15 10.32 -0.57
CA SER A 14 -5.73 11.45 0.15
C SER A 14 -7.07 11.13 0.83
N LYS A 15 -7.66 9.96 0.58
CA LYS A 15 -9.00 9.59 1.07
C LYS A 15 -8.96 8.79 2.37
N SER A 16 -8.26 7.65 2.36
CA SER A 16 -8.22 6.73 3.49
C SER A 16 -7.08 5.71 3.35
N PHE A 17 -6.80 4.98 4.43
CA PHE A 17 -5.88 3.84 4.40
C PHE A 17 -6.36 2.71 3.47
N ASP A 18 -7.66 2.43 3.44
CA ASP A 18 -8.24 1.38 2.60
C ASP A 18 -8.10 1.69 1.10
N ASP A 19 -8.30 2.96 0.71
CA ASP A 19 -8.07 3.42 -0.66
C ASP A 19 -6.58 3.33 -1.02
N ALA A 20 -5.67 3.66 -0.09
CA ALA A 20 -4.23 3.51 -0.30
C ALA A 20 -3.84 2.05 -0.57
N VAL A 21 -4.33 1.11 0.25
CA VAL A 21 -4.09 -0.34 0.05
C VAL A 21 -4.62 -0.80 -1.31
N THR A 22 -5.87 -0.48 -1.61
CA THR A 22 -6.53 -0.88 -2.86
C THR A 22 -5.78 -0.35 -4.09
N GLN A 23 -5.34 0.92 -4.05
CA GLN A 23 -4.57 1.51 -5.13
C GLN A 23 -3.18 0.88 -5.28
N GLY A 24 -2.49 0.61 -4.17
CA GLY A 24 -1.18 -0.04 -4.20
C GLY A 24 -1.23 -1.47 -4.74
N VAL A 25 -2.22 -2.27 -4.33
CA VAL A 25 -2.47 -3.61 -4.90
C VAL A 25 -2.75 -3.50 -6.41
N LYS A 26 -3.61 -2.57 -6.82
CA LYS A 26 -3.92 -2.34 -8.23
C LYS A 26 -2.69 -1.97 -9.04
N ARG A 27 -1.81 -1.12 -8.50
CA ARG A 27 -0.54 -0.73 -9.15
C ARG A 27 0.43 -1.90 -9.23
N ALA A 28 0.54 -2.69 -8.16
CA ALA A 28 1.38 -3.88 -8.09
C ALA A 28 0.94 -4.93 -9.11
N ASN A 29 -0.37 -5.17 -9.25
CA ASN A 29 -0.92 -6.12 -10.22
C ASN A 29 -0.67 -5.74 -11.68
N LYS A 30 -0.35 -4.47 -11.99
CA LYS A 30 0.07 -4.09 -13.35
C LYS A 30 1.46 -4.63 -13.72
N THR A 31 2.31 -4.89 -12.74
CA THR A 31 3.72 -5.27 -12.94
C THR A 31 4.06 -6.66 -12.40
N LEU A 32 3.39 -7.10 -11.35
CA LEU A 32 3.59 -8.38 -10.68
C LEU A 32 2.42 -9.30 -11.01
N LYS A 33 2.72 -10.53 -11.43
CA LYS A 33 1.71 -11.56 -11.70
C LYS A 33 1.57 -12.48 -10.49
N GLY A 34 0.32 -12.88 -10.18
CA GLY A 34 0.05 -13.86 -9.14
C GLY A 34 0.18 -13.32 -7.71
N VAL A 35 -0.11 -12.03 -7.48
CA VAL A 35 -0.23 -11.47 -6.12
C VAL A 35 -1.40 -12.16 -5.42
N LYS A 36 -1.13 -12.88 -4.32
CA LYS A 36 -2.13 -13.65 -3.56
C LYS A 36 -2.44 -13.07 -2.19
N SER A 37 -1.49 -12.36 -1.60
CA SER A 37 -1.59 -11.80 -0.26
C SER A 37 -0.78 -10.52 -0.18
N VAL A 38 -1.22 -9.60 0.67
CA VAL A 38 -0.50 -8.39 1.03
C VAL A 38 -0.46 -8.30 2.54
N TRP A 39 0.68 -7.89 3.08
CA TRP A 39 0.87 -7.76 4.51
C TRP A 39 1.18 -6.30 4.85
N ILE A 40 0.35 -5.69 5.69
CA ILE A 40 0.56 -4.31 6.09
C ILE A 40 1.63 -4.26 7.18
N LYS A 41 2.77 -3.66 6.85
CA LYS A 41 3.88 -3.47 7.76
C LYS A 41 3.71 -2.20 8.61
N ASP A 42 3.24 -1.13 7.99
CA ASP A 42 3.14 0.19 8.64
C ASP A 42 2.06 1.06 7.98
N GLN A 43 1.39 1.88 8.80
CA GLN A 43 0.37 2.84 8.36
C GLN A 43 0.67 4.21 8.96
N LYS A 44 0.82 5.20 8.09
CA LYS A 44 1.21 6.57 8.46
C LYS A 44 0.23 7.57 7.87
N ALA A 45 -0.06 8.62 8.61
CA ALA A 45 -0.79 9.77 8.12
C ALA A 45 0.14 10.98 8.07
N VAL A 46 0.19 11.66 6.94
CA VAL A 46 0.83 12.98 6.81
C VAL A 46 -0.20 14.01 7.28
N VAL A 47 0.20 14.85 8.22
CA VAL A 47 -0.64 15.91 8.78
C VAL A 47 -0.09 17.26 8.32
N SER A 48 -0.95 18.10 7.76
CA SER A 48 -0.63 19.47 7.38
C SER A 48 -1.71 20.41 7.89
N GLY A 49 -1.29 21.46 8.61
CA GLY A 49 -2.22 22.45 9.18
C GLY A 49 -3.26 21.85 10.15
N GLY A 50 -2.89 20.79 10.88
CA GLY A 50 -3.79 20.10 11.81
C GLY A 50 -4.83 19.18 11.17
N LYS A 51 -4.78 18.99 9.84
CA LYS A 51 -5.63 18.04 9.10
C LYS A 51 -4.78 16.95 8.46
N ILE A 52 -5.33 15.75 8.37
CA ILE A 52 -4.67 14.67 7.62
C ILE A 52 -4.72 15.02 6.14
N SER A 53 -3.54 15.15 5.53
CA SER A 53 -3.39 15.48 4.10
C SER A 53 -3.22 14.23 3.24
N GLU A 54 -2.59 13.18 3.77
CA GLU A 54 -2.30 11.96 3.01
C GLU A 54 -2.16 10.76 3.94
N TYR A 55 -2.65 9.60 3.50
CA TYR A 55 -2.54 8.31 4.15
C TYR A 55 -1.52 7.47 3.37
N ARG A 56 -0.46 7.05 4.03
CA ARG A 56 0.60 6.21 3.46
C ARG A 56 0.58 4.84 4.12
N VAL A 57 0.60 3.79 3.32
CA VAL A 57 0.61 2.41 3.78
C VAL A 57 1.80 1.70 3.17
N THR A 58 2.63 1.09 4.03
CA THR A 58 3.78 0.27 3.63
C THR A 58 3.36 -1.19 3.70
N MET A 59 3.47 -1.91 2.58
CA MET A 59 2.94 -3.27 2.42
C MET A 59 3.70 -4.12 1.41
#